data_AF-A0A954WCU2-F1
#
_entry.id   AF-A0A954WCU2-F1
#
_cell.length_a   1.000
_cell.length_b   1.000
_cell.length_c   1.000
_cell.angle_alpha   90.00
_cell.angle_beta   90.00
_cell.angle_gamma   90.00
#
_symmetry.space_group_name_H-M   'P 1'
#
loop_
_entity.id
_entity.type
_entity.pdbx_description
1 polymer ?
#
loop_
_entity_poly.entity_id
_entity_poly.type
_entity_poly.pdbx_seq_one_letter_code
_entity_poly.pdbx_strand_id
1 'polypeptide(L)' 'MKRRVVVTGLGIVTSLSCQVDDLWERVLAGQSGIHALRIIDSTNFKVKFAGDIYDWDPSDYIDRKEHKRLDRFTQFAM' A
#
# COMPACT_ATOMS: atom_id res chain seq x y z
N MET A 1 -4.52 34.29 -18.59
CA MET A 1 -5.12 33.68 -17.37
C MET A 1 -4.53 32.30 -17.12
N LYS A 2 -4.15 31.98 -15.88
CA LYS A 2 -3.66 30.66 -15.49
C LYS A 2 -4.86 29.75 -15.17
N ARG A 3 -4.84 28.50 -15.63
CA ARG A 3 -5.93 27.54 -15.36
C ARG A 3 -5.91 27.13 -13.88
N ARG A 4 -7.10 27.01 -13.27
CA ARG A 4 -7.24 26.43 -11.92
C ARG A 4 -7.20 24.91 -12.04
N VAL A 5 -6.46 24.27 -11.15
CA VAL A 5 -6.37 22.82 -11.02
C VAL A 5 -6.83 22.45 -9.62
N VAL A 6 -7.64 21.40 -9.51
CA VAL A 6 -8.16 20.88 -8.25
C VAL A 6 -7.99 19.36 -8.23
N VAL A 7 -7.98 18.78 -7.04
CA VAL A 7 -7.94 17.32 -6.84
C VAL A 7 -9.38 16.82 -6.74
N THR A 8 -9.72 15.81 -7.55
CA THR A 8 -11.08 15.23 -7.61
C THR A 8 -11.13 13.75 -7.24
N GLY A 9 -9.98 13.14 -6.95
CA GLY A 9 -9.88 11.73 -6.60
C GLY A 9 -8.56 11.43 -5.90
N LEU A 10 -8.58 10.40 -5.06
CA LEU A 10 -7.45 9.90 -4.30
C LEU A 10 -7.41 8.38 -4.44
N GLY A 11 -6.20 7.82 -4.48
CA GLY A 11 -5.94 6.39 -4.42
C GLY A 11 -4.72 6.16 -3.55
N ILE A 12 -4.75 5.12 -2.73
CA ILE A 12 -3.69 4.83 -1.76
C ILE A 12 -3.45 3.33 -1.66
N VAL A 13 -2.20 2.98 -1.36
CA VAL A 13 -1.80 1.62 -0.96
C VAL A 13 -0.77 1.81 0.15
N THR A 14 -1.12 1.44 1.39
CA THR A 14 -0.25 1.62 2.56
C THR A 14 -0.33 0.41 3.48
N SER A 15 0.65 0.26 4.38
CA SER A 15 0.63 -0.83 5.38
C SER A 15 -0.41 -0.65 6.49
N LEU A 16 -1.05 0.51 6.56
CA LEU A 16 -2.12 0.79 7.54
C LEU A 16 -3.51 0.57 6.92
N SER A 17 -3.69 0.93 5.64
CA SER A 17 -4.91 0.70 4.88
C SER A 17 -4.70 0.97 3.38
N CYS A 18 -5.51 0.32 2.54
CA CYS A 18 -5.65 0.61 1.10
C CYS A 18 -6.96 1.33 0.76
N GLN A 19 -7.71 1.80 1.77
CA GLN A 19 -8.96 2.56 1.59
C GLN A 19 -8.78 3.96 2.15
N VAL A 20 -9.06 5.00 1.35
CA VAL A 20 -8.74 6.41 1.69
C VAL A 20 -9.38 6.84 3.00
N ASP A 21 -10.67 6.57 3.18
CA ASP A 21 -11.41 6.98 4.37
C ASP A 21 -10.93 6.24 5.62
N ASP A 22 -10.71 4.92 5.53
CA ASP A 22 -10.19 4.10 6.63
C ASP A 22 -8.75 4.50 7.01
N LEU A 23 -7.88 4.79 6.03
CA LEU A 23 -6.54 5.33 6.33
C LEU A 23 -6.65 6.63 7.12
N TRP A 24 -7.51 7.54 6.67
CA TRP A 24 -7.64 8.87 7.28
C TRP A 24 -8.10 8.77 8.74
N GLU A 25 -9.12 7.96 9.01
CA GLU A 25 -9.61 7.71 10.38
C GLU A 25 -8.51 7.13 11.27
N ARG A 26 -7.76 6.14 10.78
CA ARG A 26 -6.70 5.47 11.55
C ARG A 26 -5.52 6.39 11.84
N VAL A 27 -5.13 7.22 10.87
CA VAL A 27 -4.07 8.22 11.04
C VAL A 27 -4.48 9.24 12.09
N LEU A 28 -5.71 9.74 12.06
CA LEU A 28 -6.23 10.66 13.08
C LEU A 28 -6.29 10.02 14.47
N ALA A 29 -6.54 8.72 14.54
CA ALA A 29 -6.49 7.95 15.78
C ALA A 29 -5.06 7.60 16.25
N GLY A 30 -4.01 8.02 15.54
CA GLY A 30 -2.62 7.75 15.89
C GLY A 30 -2.22 6.27 15.76
N GLN A 31 -2.93 5.50 14.94
CA GLN A 31 -2.63 4.09 14.73
C GLN A 31 -1.36 3.93 13.86
N SER A 32 -0.58 2.90 14.16
CA SER A 32 0.64 2.57 13.42
C SER A 32 0.38 1.48 12.40
N GLY A 33 0.88 1.66 11.17
CA GLY A 33 0.96 0.60 10.16
C GLY A 33 2.21 -0.28 10.26
N ILE A 34 3.03 -0.10 11.31
CA ILE A 34 4.23 -0.92 11.54
C ILE A 34 3.88 -2.17 12.33
N HIS A 35 4.35 -3.31 11.87
CA HIS A 35 4.17 -4.62 12.50
C HIS A 35 5.40 -5.50 12.30
N ALA A 36 5.37 -6.73 12.84
CA ALA A 36 6.39 -7.74 12.54
C ALA A 36 6.43 -8.02 11.03
N LEU A 37 7.63 -8.02 10.43
CA LEU A 37 7.84 -8.20 8.99
C LEU A 37 7.30 -9.57 8.53
N ARG A 38 6.45 -9.60 7.49
CA ARG A 38 5.75 -10.84 7.05
C ARG A 38 6.09 -11.27 5.64
N ILE A 39 6.48 -10.36 4.76
CA ILE A 39 6.72 -10.68 3.34
C ILE A 39 8.04 -11.43 3.09
N ILE A 40 8.99 -11.40 4.03
CA ILE A 40 10.28 -12.11 3.91
C ILE A 40 10.66 -12.80 5.22
N ASP A 41 11.42 -13.90 5.13
CA ASP A 41 12.02 -14.51 6.32
C ASP A 41 13.08 -13.59 6.90
N SER A 42 12.73 -12.99 8.04
CA SER A 42 13.59 -12.03 8.70
C SER A 42 14.61 -12.66 9.65
N THR A 43 14.70 -13.99 9.80
CA THR A 43 15.50 -14.69 10.84
C THR A 43 16.94 -14.20 10.99
N ASN A 44 17.63 -13.91 9.89
CA ASN A 44 19.03 -13.45 9.90
C ASN A 44 19.20 -11.91 9.89
N PHE A 45 18.11 -11.16 9.92
CA PHE A 45 18.14 -9.69 9.90
C PHE A 45 18.15 -9.11 11.31
N LYS A 46 18.82 -7.97 11.51
CA LYS A 46 18.75 -7.24 12.80
C LYS A 46 17.38 -6.60 13.03
N VAL A 47 16.73 -6.15 11.97
CA VAL A 47 15.40 -5.53 12.00
C VAL A 47 14.34 -6.57 11.68
N LYS A 48 13.30 -6.65 12.50
CA LYS A 48 12.23 -7.67 12.42
C LYS A 48 10.84 -7.08 12.22
N PHE A 49 10.74 -5.76 12.05
CA PHE A 49 9.50 -5.03 11.90
C PHE A 49 9.56 -4.16 10.66
N ALA A 50 8.40 -3.91 10.04
CA ALA A 50 8.25 -3.11 8.85
C ALA A 50 6.80 -2.62 8.71
N GLY A 51 6.57 -1.75 7.74
CA GLY A 51 5.24 -1.48 7.18
C GLY A 51 5.12 -2.14 5.82
N ASP A 52 5.22 -3.47 5.77
CA ASP A 52 5.00 -4.23 4.54
C ASP A 52 3.50 -4.48 4.30
N ILE A 53 3.05 -4.40 3.05
CA ILE A 53 1.66 -4.68 2.69
C ILE A 53 1.52 -6.18 2.41
N TYR A 54 1.36 -6.98 3.46
CA TYR A 54 1.44 -8.44 3.38
C TYR A 54 0.20 -9.12 2.79
N ASP A 55 -0.95 -8.44 2.81
CA ASP A 55 -2.27 -8.89 2.37
C ASP A 55 -2.70 -8.28 1.02
N TRP A 56 -1.72 -7.89 0.19
CA TRP A 56 -1.98 -7.35 -1.14
C TRP A 56 -2.57 -8.40 -2.10
N ASP A 57 -3.76 -8.13 -2.62
CA ASP A 57 -4.36 -8.86 -3.74
C ASP A 57 -4.54 -7.95 -4.97
N PRO A 58 -3.76 -8.13 -6.05
CA PRO A 58 -3.87 -7.33 -7.26
C PRO A 58 -5.01 -7.76 -8.18
N SER A 59 -5.77 -8.81 -7.86
CA SER A 59 -6.76 -9.42 -8.77
C SER A 59 -7.89 -8.46 -9.16
N ASP A 60 -8.20 -7.49 -8.31
CA ASP A 60 -9.24 -6.48 -8.58
C ASP A 60 -8.75 -5.33 -9.48
N TYR A 61 -7.42 -5.21 -9.67
CA TYR A 61 -6.79 -4.07 -10.36
C TYR A 61 -6.02 -4.48 -11.62
N ILE A 62 -5.52 -5.72 -11.66
CA ILE A 62 -4.57 -6.18 -12.67
C ILE A 62 -5.03 -7.53 -13.22
N ASP A 63 -5.10 -7.64 -14.54
CA ASP A 63 -5.36 -8.93 -15.19
C ASP A 63 -4.32 -9.97 -14.78
N ARG A 64 -4.79 -11.20 -14.55
CA ARG A 64 -3.97 -12.31 -14.05
C ARG A 64 -2.74 -12.60 -14.91
N LYS A 65 -2.78 -12.31 -16.23
CA LYS A 65 -1.63 -12.50 -17.12
C LYS A 65 -0.53 -11.45 -16.88
N GLU A 66 -0.92 -10.23 -16.55
CA GLU A 66 0.00 -9.11 -16.34
C GLU A 66 0.57 -9.09 -14.92
N HIS A 67 -0.18 -9.57 -13.92
CA HIS A 67 0.26 -9.63 -12.52
C HIS A 67 1.66 -10.25 -12.34
N LYS A 68 1.98 -11.34 -13.06
CA LYS A 68 3.30 -12.01 -12.94
C LYS A 68 4.46 -11.25 -13.58
N ARG A 69 4.18 -10.26 -14.42
CA ARG A 69 5.16 -9.50 -15.19
C ARG A 69 5.51 -8.16 -14.54
N LEU A 70 4.64 -7.68 -13.65
CA LEU A 70 4.80 -6.43 -12.94
C LEU A 70 5.49 -6.67 -11.60
N ASP A 71 6.50 -5.86 -11.32
CA ASP A 71 7.05 -5.80 -9.96
C ASP A 71 5.98 -5.28 -8.99
N ARG A 72 6.07 -5.69 -7.72
CA ARG A 72 5.13 -5.31 -6.67
C ARG A 72 4.96 -3.80 -6.53
N PHE A 73 6.03 -3.01 -6.68
CA PHE A 73 5.90 -1.55 -6.62
C PHE A 73 5.04 -1.00 -7.79
N THR A 74 5.14 -1.63 -8.96
CA THR A 74 4.33 -1.24 -10.12
C THR A 74 2.88 -1.64 -9.89
N GLN A 75 2.63 -2.81 -9.31
CA GLN A 75 1.27 -3.25 -8.98
C GLN A 75 0.56 -2.26 -8.04
N PHE A 76 1.26 -1.69 -7.05
CA PHE A 76 0.69 -0.69 -6.15
C PHE A 76 0.33 0.64 -6.83
N ALA A 77 0.87 0.91 -8.02
CA ALA A 77 0.60 2.12 -8.78
C ALA A 77 -0.53 1.96 -9.81
N MET A 78 -1.00 0.72 -10.04
CA MET A 78 -2.04 0.39 -11.01
C MET A 78 -3.45 0.70 -10.50
#